data_AF-A0A117SR02-F1
#
_entry.id   AF-A0A117SR02-F1
#
_cell.length_a   1.000
_cell.length_b   1.000
_cell.length_c   1.000
_cell.angle_alpha   90.00
_cell.angle_beta   90.00
_cell.angle_gamma   90.00
#
_symmetry.space_group_name_H-M   'P 1'
#
loop_
_entity.id
_entity.type
_entity.pdbx_description
1 polymer ?
#
loop_
_entity_poly.entity_id
_entity_poly.type
_entity_poly.pdbx_seq_one_letter_code
_entity_poly.pdbx_strand_id
1 'polypeptide(L)'
;MDVHNTAADDGDNELISTLLLLPTRVFESLVSYPIRLSIMNSLINGPLTVTDIASRLRLAKGVVHRHLKILEKMGWVTVASDEIVRILNLSREANRVYYMLSSLIYFGYDVNFDGCEIQLKINSKYVAFADSRKGVLIVKTPTATYGCVKSCGNGVECINWALKVSRKFRIQVNVPNININVDDALTQLFHGILVKSFTSPKAKLPLIRIVDLKIDNVYRQWLGNPIRVNSNGSGQH
;
A
#
# COMPACT_ATOMS: atom_id res chain seq x y z
N MET A 1 7.95 14.21 -48.63
CA MET A 1 9.08 13.90 -47.73
C MET A 1 8.53 13.97 -46.33
N ASP A 2 7.98 12.85 -45.89
CA ASP A 2 7.31 12.68 -44.61
C ASP A 2 8.36 12.50 -43.51
N VAL A 3 8.34 13.38 -42.52
CA VAL A 3 9.09 13.19 -41.28
C VAL A 3 8.08 12.84 -40.20
N HIS A 4 7.90 11.54 -40.00
CA HIS A 4 7.26 10.98 -38.81
C HIS A 4 8.10 11.34 -37.58
N ASN A 5 7.64 12.34 -36.81
CA ASN A 5 8.10 12.52 -35.44
C ASN A 5 7.37 11.49 -34.55
N THR A 6 8.04 10.38 -34.30
CA THR A 6 7.72 9.45 -33.23
C THR A 6 7.92 10.14 -31.88
N ALA A 7 6.82 10.57 -31.27
CA ALA A 7 6.80 10.89 -29.86
C ALA A 7 7.12 9.61 -29.08
N ALA A 8 8.26 9.61 -28.39
CA ALA A 8 8.65 8.56 -27.47
C ALA A 8 7.64 8.54 -26.30
N ASP A 9 6.81 7.50 -26.30
CA ASP A 9 5.91 7.10 -25.23
C ASP A 9 6.75 6.53 -24.08
N ASP A 10 7.42 7.42 -23.33
CA ASP A 10 8.28 7.05 -22.19
C ASP A 10 7.56 7.23 -20.86
N GLY A 11 6.41 6.57 -20.74
CA GLY A 11 5.64 6.53 -19.52
C GLY A 11 4.93 5.21 -19.38
N ASP A 12 5.57 4.22 -18.76
CA ASP A 12 4.92 3.17 -17.95
C ASP A 12 5.90 2.05 -17.53
N ASN A 13 7.01 2.39 -16.87
CA ASN A 13 7.85 1.41 -16.18
C ASN A 13 7.96 1.69 -14.66
N GLU A 14 6.87 2.17 -14.03
CA GLU A 14 6.76 2.07 -12.58
C GLU A 14 6.39 0.63 -12.20
N LEU A 15 7.42 -0.18 -11.95
CA LEU A 15 7.36 -1.55 -11.45
C LEU A 15 6.91 -1.55 -9.97
N ILE A 16 5.67 -1.13 -9.72
CA ILE A 16 4.99 -1.34 -8.44
C ILE A 16 3.61 -1.91 -8.78
N SER A 17 3.38 -3.16 -8.35
CA SER A 17 2.08 -3.83 -8.34
C SER A 17 1.01 -2.89 -7.78
N THR A 18 0.14 -2.43 -8.67
CA THR A 18 -0.46 -1.09 -8.61
C THR A 18 -1.60 -0.96 -7.61
N LEU A 19 -2.00 -2.06 -6.96
CA LEU A 19 -3.04 -2.11 -5.95
C LEU A 19 -2.79 -3.28 -5.00
N LEU A 20 -2.88 -3.04 -3.69
CA LEU A 20 -2.73 -4.05 -2.65
C LEU A 20 -3.96 -4.08 -1.75
N LEU A 21 -4.51 -5.27 -1.48
CA LEU A 21 -5.53 -5.43 -0.44
C LEU A 21 -4.86 -5.75 0.90
N LEU A 22 -5.23 -5.01 1.94
CA LEU A 22 -4.76 -5.20 3.32
C LEU A 22 -5.95 -5.31 4.28
N PRO A 23 -5.85 -6.03 5.42
CA PRO A 23 -6.94 -6.10 6.39
C PRO A 23 -7.31 -4.72 6.96
N THR A 24 -8.59 -4.39 7.14
CA THR A 24 -9.03 -3.10 7.71
C THR A 24 -8.32 -2.73 9.02
N ARG A 25 -8.09 -3.70 9.91
CA ARG A 25 -7.33 -3.53 11.16
C ARG A 25 -5.93 -2.93 11.00
N VAL A 26 -5.25 -3.16 9.86
CA VAL A 26 -3.88 -2.63 9.69
C VAL A 26 -3.87 -1.15 9.32
N PHE A 27 -4.98 -0.63 8.79
CA PHE A 27 -5.19 0.81 8.59
C PHE A 27 -5.36 1.52 9.93
N GLU A 28 -6.18 0.97 10.82
CA GLU A 28 -6.34 1.48 12.19
C GLU A 28 -5.01 1.52 12.94
N SER A 29 -4.24 0.43 12.80
CA SER A 29 -2.89 0.34 13.34
C SER A 29 -1.92 1.37 12.73
N LEU A 30 -2.08 1.73 11.46
CA LEU A 30 -1.27 2.78 10.83
C LEU A 30 -1.61 4.15 11.43
N VAL A 31 -2.89 4.53 11.46
CA VAL A 31 -3.33 5.87 11.87
C VAL A 31 -3.24 6.11 13.38
N SER A 32 -3.27 5.05 14.19
CA SER A 32 -3.14 5.14 15.66
C SER A 32 -1.73 5.53 16.13
N TYR A 33 -0.72 5.46 15.26
CA TYR A 33 0.68 5.72 15.62
C TYR A 33 1.31 6.75 14.67
N PRO A 34 1.46 8.02 15.09
CA PRO A 34 2.01 9.09 14.24
C PRO A 34 3.36 8.75 13.61
N ILE A 35 4.25 8.07 14.34
CA ILE A 35 5.57 7.64 13.83
C ILE A 35 5.43 6.77 12.57
N ARG A 36 4.42 5.89 12.51
CA ARG A 36 4.20 5.00 11.37
C ARG A 36 3.78 5.78 10.14
N LEU A 37 2.90 6.76 10.30
CA LEU A 37 2.53 7.70 9.24
C LEU A 37 3.75 8.50 8.76
N SER A 38 4.58 9.01 9.67
CA SER A 38 5.81 9.74 9.30
C SER A 38 6.82 8.89 8.53
N ILE A 39 6.95 7.61 8.88
CA ILE A 39 7.78 6.65 8.15
C ILE A 39 7.21 6.41 6.75
N MET A 40 5.91 6.14 6.64
CA MET A 40 5.23 5.98 5.34
C MET A 40 5.42 7.22 4.46
N ASN A 41 5.24 8.41 5.03
CA ASN A 41 5.45 9.68 4.32
C ASN A 41 6.88 9.84 3.81
N SER A 42 7.88 9.40 4.58
CA SER A 42 9.28 9.45 4.15
C SER A 42 9.55 8.57 2.94
N LEU A 43 8.84 7.45 2.82
CA LEU A 43 9.00 6.44 1.77
C LEU A 43 8.24 6.72 0.47
N ILE A 44 7.38 7.76 0.44
CA ILE A 44 6.59 8.13 -0.75
C ILE A 44 7.48 8.41 -1.96
N ASN A 45 8.63 9.03 -1.72
CA ASN A 45 9.54 9.48 -2.78
C ASN A 45 10.57 8.42 -3.19
N GLY A 46 10.47 7.20 -2.64
CA GLY A 46 11.33 6.09 -3.01
C GLY A 46 11.97 5.37 -1.81
N PRO A 47 12.80 4.35 -2.10
CA PRO A 47 13.36 3.50 -1.07
C PRO A 47 14.37 4.22 -0.17
N LEU A 48 14.33 3.93 1.13
CA LEU A 48 15.23 4.51 2.14
C LEU A 48 15.73 3.46 3.12
N THR A 49 16.90 3.68 3.68
CA THR A 49 17.42 2.87 4.78
C THR A 49 16.84 3.30 6.13
N VAL A 50 16.99 2.45 7.15
CA VAL A 50 16.66 2.80 8.54
C VAL A 50 17.40 4.07 8.98
N THR A 51 18.65 4.23 8.57
CA THR A 51 19.48 5.40 8.92
C THR A 51 18.95 6.67 8.28
N ASP A 52 18.55 6.63 7.01
CA ASP A 52 18.00 7.80 6.31
C ASP A 52 16.71 8.28 6.96
N ILE A 53 15.81 7.35 7.28
CA ILE A 53 14.53 7.66 7.92
C ILE A 53 14.75 8.19 9.34
N ALA A 54 15.63 7.57 10.12
CA ALA A 54 16.00 8.03 11.45
C ALA A 54 16.55 9.46 11.43
N SER A 55 17.42 9.77 10.47
CA SER A 55 17.97 11.12 10.30
C SER A 55 16.88 12.13 9.92
N ARG A 56 16.02 11.81 8.96
CA ARG A 56 14.94 12.71 8.49
C ARG A 56 13.93 13.01 9.59
N LEU A 57 13.54 11.99 10.37
CA LEU A 57 12.54 12.12 11.42
C LEU A 57 13.12 12.55 12.77
N ARG A 58 14.45 12.69 12.88
CA ARG A 58 15.17 12.96 14.14
C ARG A 58 14.82 11.96 15.24
N LEU A 59 14.76 10.68 14.88
CA LEU A 59 14.43 9.56 15.77
C LEU A 59 15.62 8.62 15.96
N ALA A 60 15.64 7.89 17.08
CA ALA A 60 16.62 6.83 17.27
C ALA A 60 16.43 5.67 16.27
N LYS A 61 17.54 5.14 15.72
CA LYS A 61 17.52 4.05 14.73
C LYS A 61 16.72 2.83 15.19
N GLY A 62 16.83 2.45 16.46
CA GLY A 62 16.09 1.31 17.04
C GLY A 62 14.56 1.51 17.03
N VAL A 63 14.09 2.74 17.23
CA VAL A 63 12.66 3.09 17.16
C VAL A 63 12.16 2.95 15.72
N VAL A 64 12.89 3.51 14.76
CA VAL A 64 12.54 3.42 13.33
C VAL A 64 12.57 1.97 12.86
N HIS A 65 13.59 1.20 13.20
CA HIS A 65 13.70 -0.22 12.86
C HIS A 65 12.49 -1.02 13.37
N ARG A 66 12.12 -0.84 14.64
CA ARG A 66 10.95 -1.50 15.24
C ARG A 66 9.67 -1.18 14.46
N HIS A 67 9.42 0.10 14.15
CA HIS A 67 8.22 0.50 13.43
C HIS A 67 8.22 0.06 11.96
N LEU A 68 9.37 0.07 11.28
CA LEU A 68 9.50 -0.49 9.93
C LEU A 68 9.18 -1.98 9.91
N LYS A 69 9.70 -2.77 10.85
CA LYS A 69 9.39 -4.20 10.92
C LYS A 69 7.90 -4.46 11.17
N ILE A 70 7.25 -3.63 11.97
CA ILE A 70 5.79 -3.69 12.15
C ILE A 70 5.07 -3.37 10.83
N LEU A 71 5.45 -2.29 10.15
CA LEU A 71 4.86 -1.89 8.87
C LEU A 71 5.09 -2.96 7.77
N GLU A 72 6.27 -3.57 7.75
CA GLU A 72 6.65 -4.64 6.82
C GLU A 72 5.77 -5.87 7.06
N LYS A 73 5.68 -6.30 8.32
CA LYS A 73 4.79 -7.39 8.72
C LYS A 73 3.33 -7.08 8.39
N MET A 74 2.91 -5.81 8.52
CA MET A 74 1.55 -5.36 8.20
C MET A 74 1.29 -5.21 6.69
N GLY A 75 2.32 -5.39 5.86
CA GLY A 75 2.20 -5.32 4.41
C GLY A 75 2.28 -3.91 3.82
N TRP A 76 2.50 -2.89 4.63
CA TRP A 76 2.60 -1.49 4.19
C TRP A 76 3.91 -1.21 3.46
N VAL A 77 5.01 -1.80 3.93
CA VAL A 77 6.34 -1.64 3.34
C VAL A 77 6.94 -2.99 2.98
N THR A 78 7.92 -2.98 2.10
CA THR A 78 8.70 -4.14 1.70
C THR A 78 10.16 -3.75 1.58
N VAL A 79 11.05 -4.73 1.64
CA VAL A 79 12.44 -4.53 1.25
C VAL A 79 12.50 -4.39 -0.27
N ALA A 80 13.25 -3.40 -0.75
CA ALA A 80 13.49 -3.22 -2.18
C ALA A 80 14.29 -4.40 -2.73
N SER A 81 13.87 -4.95 -3.86
CA SER A 81 14.61 -6.03 -4.52
C SER A 81 15.92 -5.51 -5.12
N ASP A 82 16.85 -6.43 -5.40
CA ASP A 82 18.13 -6.09 -6.05
C ASP A 82 17.94 -5.42 -7.42
N GLU A 83 16.84 -5.76 -8.10
CA GLU A 83 16.43 -5.14 -9.36
C GLU A 83 16.05 -3.67 -9.13
N ILE A 84 15.20 -3.36 -8.15
CA ILE A 84 14.84 -1.97 -7.81
C ILE A 84 16.08 -1.18 -7.40
N VAL A 85 16.95 -1.76 -6.57
CA VAL A 85 18.23 -1.15 -6.17
C VAL A 85 19.09 -0.85 -7.40
N ARG A 86 19.08 -1.72 -8.41
CA ARG A 86 19.80 -1.51 -9.69
C ARG A 86 19.21 -0.35 -10.48
N ILE A 87 17.90 -0.39 -10.72
CA ILE A 87 17.17 0.56 -11.57
C ILE A 87 17.30 1.97 -11.00
N LEU A 88 17.24 2.10 -9.68
CA LEU A 88 17.33 3.38 -8.99
C LEU A 88 18.78 3.81 -8.68
N ASN A 89 19.77 3.06 -9.15
CA ASN A 89 21.19 3.32 -8.93
C ASN A 89 21.55 3.57 -7.44
N LEU A 90 20.94 2.78 -6.54
CA LEU A 90 21.18 2.88 -5.10
C LEU A 90 22.47 2.16 -4.72
N SER A 91 23.18 2.69 -3.71
CA SER A 91 24.46 2.12 -3.27
C SER A 91 24.30 0.71 -2.69
N ARG A 92 25.15 -0.21 -3.17
CA ARG A 92 25.17 -1.63 -2.81
C ARG A 92 26.30 -1.92 -1.83
N GLU A 93 26.13 -1.45 -0.60
CA GLU A 93 27.02 -1.81 0.50
C GLU A 93 26.54 -3.09 1.19
N ALA A 94 27.48 -3.92 1.65
CA ALA A 94 27.15 -5.10 2.44
C ALA A 94 26.32 -4.69 3.67
N ASN A 95 25.19 -5.38 3.90
CA ASN A 95 24.21 -5.11 4.96
C ASN A 95 23.34 -3.86 4.80
N ARG A 96 23.37 -3.16 3.66
CA ARG A 96 22.47 -2.04 3.43
C ARG A 96 21.10 -2.52 2.94
N VAL A 97 20.07 -2.31 3.77
CA VAL A 97 18.68 -2.67 3.47
C VAL A 97 17.86 -1.43 3.18
N TYR A 98 17.27 -1.37 1.99
CA TYR A 98 16.34 -0.33 1.57
C TYR A 98 14.91 -0.81 1.75
N TYR A 99 14.08 -0.01 2.42
CA TYR A 99 12.64 -0.23 2.53
C TYR A 99 11.92 0.69 1.56
N MET A 100 10.82 0.21 0.98
CA MET A 100 9.94 0.98 0.10
C MET A 100 8.48 0.66 0.41
N LEU A 101 7.56 1.50 -0.08
CA LEU A 101 6.13 1.19 -0.03
C LEU A 101 5.84 -0.09 -0.83
N SER A 102 4.96 -0.96 -0.33
CA SER A 102 4.61 -2.21 -1.02
C SER A 102 3.70 -1.99 -2.23
N SER A 103 2.98 -0.86 -2.24
CA SER A 103 2.06 -0.43 -3.30
C SER A 103 1.90 1.09 -3.26
N LEU A 104 1.34 1.65 -4.34
CA LEU A 104 0.88 3.04 -4.37
C LEU A 104 -0.58 3.17 -3.95
N ILE A 105 -1.38 2.09 -4.09
CA ILE A 105 -2.81 2.08 -3.78
C ILE A 105 -3.10 0.90 -2.85
N TYR A 106 -3.81 1.16 -1.77
CA TYR A 106 -4.19 0.16 -0.78
C TYR A 106 -5.68 0.23 -0.52
N PHE A 107 -6.33 -0.93 -0.47
CA PHE A 107 -7.72 -1.05 -0.05
C PHE A 107 -7.84 -1.98 1.15
N GLY A 108 -8.69 -1.60 2.10
CA GLY A 108 -9.05 -2.40 3.25
C GLY A 108 -10.01 -3.51 2.86
N TYR A 109 -9.81 -4.70 3.39
CA TYR A 109 -10.78 -5.79 3.30
C TYR A 109 -11.10 -6.39 4.67
N ASP A 110 -12.31 -6.91 4.78
CA ASP A 110 -12.78 -7.75 5.87
C ASP A 110 -13.01 -9.17 5.34
N VAL A 111 -12.75 -10.17 6.17
CA VAL A 111 -13.05 -11.58 5.85
C VAL A 111 -14.37 -11.92 6.54
N ASN A 112 -15.35 -12.35 5.76
CA ASN A 112 -16.59 -12.89 6.28
C ASN A 112 -16.67 -14.39 5.96
N PHE A 113 -17.18 -15.17 6.90
CA PHE A 113 -17.46 -16.58 6.69
C PHE A 113 -18.93 -16.81 7.03
N ASP A 114 -19.70 -17.25 6.04
CA ASP A 114 -21.13 -17.48 6.19
C ASP A 114 -21.50 -18.94 6.46
N GLY A 115 -20.49 -19.81 6.62
CA GLY A 115 -20.67 -21.25 6.85
C GLY A 115 -20.32 -22.11 5.64
N CYS A 116 -20.42 -21.56 4.43
CA CYS A 116 -20.17 -22.29 3.18
C CYS A 116 -19.05 -21.66 2.35
N GLU A 117 -18.90 -20.33 2.42
CA GLU A 117 -17.94 -19.59 1.62
C GLU A 117 -17.16 -18.57 2.47
N ILE A 118 -15.90 -18.34 2.07
CA ILE A 118 -15.10 -17.25 2.59
C ILE A 118 -15.24 -16.08 1.62
N GLN A 119 -15.84 -14.99 2.08
CA GLN A 119 -16.05 -13.77 1.30
C GLN A 119 -15.06 -12.70 1.75
N LEU A 120 -14.29 -12.16 0.78
CA LEU A 120 -13.46 -10.98 1.00
C LEU A 120 -14.28 -9.73 0.67
N LYS A 121 -14.71 -9.00 1.71
CA LYS A 121 -15.46 -7.76 1.55
C LYS A 121 -14.51 -6.58 1.54
N ILE A 122 -14.32 -5.97 0.38
CA ILE A 122 -13.49 -4.77 0.24
C ILE A 122 -14.29 -3.55 0.74
N ASN A 123 -13.68 -2.76 1.61
CA ASN A 123 -14.34 -1.66 2.30
C ASN A 123 -13.77 -0.33 1.83
N SER A 124 -14.57 0.43 1.06
CA SER A 124 -14.18 1.74 0.50
C SER A 124 -13.94 2.83 1.55
N LYS A 125 -14.28 2.57 2.83
CA LYS A 125 -13.94 3.46 3.95
C LYS A 125 -12.48 3.30 4.40
N TYR A 126 -11.78 2.28 3.94
CA TYR A 126 -10.39 2.00 4.27
C TYR A 126 -9.56 2.03 3.00
N VAL A 127 -8.94 3.17 2.72
CA VAL A 127 -8.17 3.35 1.49
C VAL A 127 -6.93 4.16 1.79
N ALA A 128 -5.80 3.81 1.16
CA ALA A 128 -4.62 4.65 1.18
C ALA A 128 -4.06 4.81 -0.23
N PHE A 129 -3.57 6.01 -0.52
CA PHE A 129 -2.97 6.35 -1.79
C PHE A 129 -1.68 7.14 -1.55
N ALA A 130 -0.58 6.70 -2.14
CA ALA A 130 0.69 7.41 -2.15
C ALA A 130 0.92 8.03 -3.54
N ASP A 131 1.01 9.36 -3.61
CA ASP A 131 1.40 10.10 -4.82
C ASP A 131 2.86 10.54 -4.70
N SER A 132 3.77 9.73 -5.27
CA SER A 132 5.22 9.98 -5.29
C SER A 132 5.59 11.34 -5.89
N ARG A 133 4.82 11.82 -6.87
CA ARG A 133 5.09 13.10 -7.56
C ARG A 133 4.77 14.32 -6.71
N LYS A 134 3.89 14.17 -5.72
CA LYS A 134 3.49 15.23 -4.81
C LYS A 134 4.05 15.04 -3.41
N GLY A 135 4.65 13.89 -3.11
CA GLY A 135 5.08 13.57 -1.75
C GLY A 135 3.90 13.44 -0.79
N VAL A 136 2.73 13.03 -1.28
CA VAL A 136 1.47 13.01 -0.51
C VAL A 136 1.01 11.58 -0.26
N LEU A 137 0.70 11.26 1.00
CA LEU A 137 -0.01 10.05 1.40
C LEU A 137 -1.40 10.44 1.89
N ILE A 138 -2.41 9.93 1.21
CA ILE A 138 -3.81 10.05 1.61
C ILE A 138 -4.17 8.74 2.31
N VAL A 139 -4.70 8.82 3.53
CA VAL A 139 -5.25 7.67 4.24
C VAL A 139 -6.67 8.02 4.68
N LYS A 140 -7.62 7.19 4.26
CA LYS A 140 -9.02 7.25 4.66
C LYS A 140 -9.32 6.06 5.56
N THR A 141 -9.74 6.34 6.78
CA THR A 141 -10.36 5.37 7.71
C THR A 141 -11.50 6.07 8.45
N PRO A 142 -12.47 5.34 9.02
CA PRO A 142 -13.52 5.94 9.84
C PRO A 142 -13.01 6.69 11.07
N THR A 143 -11.84 6.31 11.59
CA THR A 143 -11.24 6.85 12.82
C THR A 143 -10.17 7.91 12.56
N ALA A 144 -9.71 8.05 11.32
CA ALA A 144 -8.66 8.99 10.96
C ALA A 144 -9.14 10.43 11.16
N THR A 145 -8.60 11.10 12.18
CA THR A 145 -8.69 12.57 12.34
C THR A 145 -7.73 13.33 11.40
N TYR A 146 -6.94 12.58 10.63
CA TYR A 146 -6.08 13.03 9.54
C TYR A 146 -6.78 12.70 8.22
N GLY A 147 -7.97 13.26 8.02
CA GLY A 147 -8.70 13.13 6.77
C GLY A 147 -7.89 13.67 5.59
N CYS A 148 -8.35 13.38 4.38
CA CYS A 148 -7.74 13.83 3.13
C CYS A 148 -7.33 15.31 3.15
N VAL A 149 -8.11 16.16 3.84
CA VAL A 149 -7.90 17.61 4.01
C VAL A 149 -6.60 17.99 4.75
N LYS A 150 -6.00 17.12 5.57
CA LYS A 150 -4.66 17.37 6.14
C LYS A 150 -3.53 16.94 5.19
N SER A 151 -3.80 15.98 4.30
CA SER A 151 -2.81 15.44 3.35
C SER A 151 -2.78 16.20 2.02
N CYS A 152 -3.93 16.67 1.53
CA CYS A 152 -4.02 17.71 0.50
C CYS A 152 -4.53 18.97 1.19
N GLY A 153 -3.77 20.07 1.09
CA GLY A 153 -3.81 21.19 2.03
C GLY A 153 -5.18 21.83 2.24
N ASN A 154 -6.12 21.62 1.31
CA ASN A 154 -7.54 21.91 1.48
C ASN A 154 -8.42 20.97 0.63
N GLY A 155 -9.74 21.05 0.82
CA GLY A 155 -10.70 20.22 0.09
C GLY A 155 -10.69 20.39 -1.43
N VAL A 156 -10.43 21.60 -1.93
CA VAL A 156 -10.33 21.88 -3.37
C VAL A 156 -9.12 21.17 -3.99
N GLU A 157 -7.97 21.21 -3.31
CA GLU A 157 -6.77 20.50 -3.73
C GLU A 157 -6.99 18.99 -3.78
N CYS A 158 -7.70 18.43 -2.80
CA CYS A 158 -8.03 17.01 -2.79
C CYS A 158 -8.93 16.62 -3.97
N ILE A 159 -9.90 17.45 -4.33
CA ILE A 159 -10.76 17.20 -5.49
C ILE A 159 -9.97 17.32 -6.79
N ASN A 160 -9.15 18.36 -6.94
CA ASN A 160 -8.32 18.53 -8.13
C ASN A 160 -7.36 17.35 -8.32
N TRP A 161 -6.79 16.86 -7.21
CA TRP A 161 -6.01 15.63 -7.20
C TRP A 161 -6.86 14.42 -7.63
N ALA A 162 -8.03 14.22 -7.03
CA ALA A 162 -8.90 13.09 -7.35
C ALA A 162 -9.31 13.08 -8.83
N LEU A 163 -9.66 14.24 -9.39
CA LEU A 163 -9.98 14.42 -10.81
C LEU A 163 -8.78 14.20 -11.74
N LYS A 164 -7.56 14.45 -11.27
CA LYS A 164 -6.34 14.16 -12.04
C LYS A 164 -6.06 12.66 -12.05
N VAL A 165 -6.20 11.99 -10.91
CA VAL A 165 -6.04 10.54 -10.79
C VAL A 165 -7.14 9.81 -11.57
N SER A 166 -8.38 10.27 -11.51
CA SER A 166 -9.50 9.68 -12.26
C SER A 166 -9.23 9.67 -13.77
N ARG A 167 -8.66 10.75 -14.32
CA ARG A 167 -8.22 10.81 -15.72
C ARG A 167 -7.15 9.78 -16.05
N LYS A 168 -6.12 9.61 -15.19
CA LYS A 168 -5.05 8.60 -15.38
C LYS A 168 -5.65 7.18 -15.46
N PHE A 169 -6.57 6.87 -14.55
CA PHE A 169 -7.20 5.56 -14.50
C PHE A 169 -8.44 5.45 -15.41
N ARG A 170 -8.79 6.50 -16.17
CA ARG A 170 -10.01 6.64 -16.98
C ARG A 170 -11.27 6.19 -16.23
N ILE A 171 -11.54 6.86 -15.11
CA ILE A 171 -12.69 6.69 -14.22
C ILE A 171 -13.46 8.00 -14.20
N GLN A 172 -14.79 7.92 -14.17
CA GLN A 172 -15.65 9.09 -13.99
C GLN A 172 -15.82 9.38 -12.50
N VAL A 173 -15.61 10.64 -12.11
CA VAL A 173 -15.86 11.13 -10.76
C VAL A 173 -16.76 12.35 -10.91
N ASN A 174 -17.98 12.25 -10.39
CA ASN A 174 -18.98 13.30 -10.47
C ASN A 174 -18.88 14.17 -9.21
N VAL A 175 -18.47 15.42 -9.40
CA VAL A 175 -18.39 16.43 -8.35
C VAL A 175 -19.41 17.53 -8.66
N PRO A 176 -20.54 17.62 -7.95
CA PRO A 176 -21.50 18.69 -8.18
C PRO A 176 -20.92 20.04 -7.74
N ASN A 177 -21.11 21.08 -8.57
CA ASN A 177 -20.51 22.42 -8.38
C ASN A 177 -20.92 23.15 -7.09
N ILE A 178 -21.94 22.68 -6.37
CA ILE A 178 -22.62 23.46 -5.32
C ILE A 178 -22.29 22.95 -3.90
N ASN A 179 -21.72 21.75 -3.75
CA ASN A 179 -21.18 21.28 -2.46
C ASN A 179 -20.02 20.30 -2.70
N ILE A 180 -18.81 20.77 -2.42
CA ILE A 180 -17.56 20.01 -2.56
C ILE A 180 -17.49 18.97 -1.42
N ASN A 181 -18.16 17.82 -1.60
CA ASN A 181 -17.95 16.66 -0.74
C ASN A 181 -16.73 15.87 -1.21
N VAL A 182 -15.58 16.17 -0.61
CA VAL A 182 -14.31 15.46 -0.86
C VAL A 182 -14.46 13.95 -0.65
N ASP A 183 -15.23 13.53 0.36
CA ASP A 183 -15.34 12.12 0.69
C ASP A 183 -16.07 11.31 -0.39
N ASP A 184 -17.11 11.90 -1.01
CA ASP A 184 -17.86 11.28 -2.10
C ASP A 184 -17.00 11.16 -3.36
N ALA A 185 -16.26 12.22 -3.71
CA ALA A 185 -15.39 12.22 -4.88
C ALA A 185 -14.29 11.14 -4.77
N LEU A 186 -13.68 11.02 -3.58
CA LEU A 186 -12.69 9.99 -3.28
C LEU A 186 -13.31 8.59 -3.31
N THR A 187 -14.49 8.42 -2.73
CA THR A 187 -15.19 7.12 -2.73
C THR A 187 -15.50 6.67 -4.16
N GLN A 188 -16.00 7.56 -5.02
CA GLN A 188 -16.24 7.28 -6.43
C GLN A 188 -14.95 6.91 -7.16
N LEU A 189 -13.88 7.68 -6.96
CA LEU A 189 -12.57 7.40 -7.55
C LEU A 189 -12.08 6.01 -7.16
N PHE A 190 -12.01 5.74 -5.86
CA PHE A 190 -11.47 4.49 -5.33
C PHE A 190 -12.31 3.28 -5.73
N HIS A 191 -13.64 3.40 -5.68
CA HIS A 191 -14.53 2.36 -6.19
C HIS A 191 -14.29 2.10 -7.68
N GLY A 192 -14.15 3.15 -8.50
CA GLY A 192 -13.85 3.00 -9.93
C GLY A 192 -12.50 2.33 -10.19
N ILE A 193 -11.45 2.67 -9.42
CA ILE A 193 -10.12 2.04 -9.53
C ILE A 193 -10.24 0.56 -9.22
N LEU A 194 -10.97 0.23 -8.16
CA LEU A 194 -11.17 -1.14 -7.72
C LEU A 194 -11.89 -1.97 -8.78
N VAL A 195 -13.07 -1.54 -9.23
CA VAL A 195 -13.86 -2.25 -10.24
C VAL A 195 -13.04 -2.47 -11.50
N LYS A 196 -12.36 -1.43 -12.00
CA LYS A 196 -11.56 -1.52 -13.21
C LYS A 196 -10.36 -2.46 -13.07
N SER A 197 -9.78 -2.56 -11.88
CA SER A 197 -8.69 -3.49 -11.59
C SER A 197 -9.14 -4.95 -11.59
N PHE A 198 -10.44 -5.22 -11.39
CA PHE A 198 -11.01 -6.57 -11.45
C PHE A 198 -11.66 -6.92 -12.79
N THR A 199 -12.15 -5.94 -13.55
CA THR A 199 -12.93 -6.19 -14.77
C THR A 199 -12.17 -5.98 -16.09
N SER A 200 -11.03 -5.31 -16.06
CA SER A 200 -10.27 -5.06 -17.29
C SER A 200 -9.51 -6.31 -17.75
N PRO A 201 -9.60 -6.72 -19.03
CA PRO A 201 -8.86 -7.86 -19.58
C PRO A 201 -7.33 -7.71 -19.51
N LYS A 202 -6.85 -6.47 -19.39
CA LYS A 202 -5.42 -6.13 -19.23
C LYS A 202 -5.06 -5.75 -17.78
N ALA A 203 -6.02 -5.77 -16.85
CA ALA A 203 -5.68 -5.46 -15.47
C ALA A 203 -4.87 -6.59 -14.85
N LYS A 204 -3.75 -6.21 -14.24
CA LYS A 204 -3.12 -7.08 -13.24
C LYS A 204 -4.06 -7.10 -12.05
N LEU A 205 -4.58 -8.29 -11.71
CA LEU A 205 -5.41 -8.46 -10.54
C LEU A 205 -4.70 -7.84 -9.32
N PRO A 206 -5.45 -7.13 -8.47
CA PRO A 206 -4.86 -6.56 -7.27
C PRO A 206 -4.23 -7.67 -6.44
N LEU A 207 -3.01 -7.43 -5.96
CA LEU A 207 -2.34 -8.39 -5.09
C LEU A 207 -3.09 -8.41 -3.77
N ILE A 208 -3.55 -9.58 -3.36
CA ILE A 208 -4.13 -9.78 -2.05
C ILE A 208 -3.00 -10.20 -1.13
N ARG A 209 -2.57 -9.30 -0.24
CA ARG A 209 -1.62 -9.67 0.80
C ARG A 209 -2.43 -10.07 2.02
N ILE A 210 -2.56 -11.38 2.19
CA ILE A 210 -3.14 -11.93 3.42
C ILE A 210 -2.12 -11.71 4.53
N VAL A 211 -2.28 -10.59 5.23
CA VAL A 211 -1.40 -10.19 6.31
C VAL A 211 -1.90 -10.82 7.60
N ASP A 212 -1.22 -11.89 7.98
CA ASP A 212 -1.68 -12.71 9.06
C ASP A 212 -1.08 -12.45 10.42
N LEU A 213 -1.98 -12.08 11.33
CA LEU A 213 -1.78 -12.23 12.77
C LEU A 213 -2.84 -13.18 13.38
N LYS A 214 -3.82 -13.68 12.62
CA LYS A 214 -4.99 -14.41 13.17
C LYS A 214 -5.35 -15.73 12.45
N ILE A 215 -5.32 -15.82 11.14
CA ILE A 215 -5.49 -17.06 10.38
C ILE A 215 -4.41 -18.04 10.80
N ASP A 216 -3.18 -17.62 11.12
CA ASP A 216 -2.15 -18.51 11.69
C ASP A 216 -2.62 -19.17 13.01
N ASN A 217 -3.41 -18.47 13.84
CA ASN A 217 -4.01 -19.03 15.06
C ASN A 217 -5.25 -19.88 14.76
N VAL A 218 -6.10 -19.49 13.80
CA VAL A 218 -7.29 -20.27 13.40
C VAL A 218 -6.86 -21.58 12.73
N TYR A 219 -5.86 -21.54 11.85
CA TYR A 219 -5.26 -22.72 11.21
C TYR A 219 -4.53 -23.61 12.22
N ARG A 220 -3.79 -23.05 13.20
CA ARG A 220 -3.18 -23.84 14.30
C ARG A 220 -4.21 -24.46 15.24
N GLN A 221 -5.33 -23.78 15.48
CA GLN A 221 -6.45 -24.34 16.25
C GLN A 221 -7.14 -25.47 15.47
N TRP A 222 -7.22 -25.36 14.14
CA TRP A 222 -7.87 -26.37 13.29
C TRP A 222 -7.00 -27.58 12.97
N LEU A 223 -5.70 -27.38 12.71
CA LEU A 223 -4.77 -28.44 12.28
C LEU A 223 -3.94 -29.03 13.41
N GLY A 224 -4.11 -28.53 14.64
CA GLY A 224 -3.22 -28.84 15.75
C GLY A 224 -1.82 -28.24 15.55
N ASN A 225 -0.98 -28.30 16.59
CA ASN A 225 0.41 -27.88 16.47
C ASN A 225 1.10 -28.68 15.35
N PRO A 226 2.01 -28.05 14.57
CA PRO A 226 2.74 -28.76 13.53
C PRO A 226 3.42 -29.99 14.14
N ILE A 227 3.22 -31.15 13.52
CA ILE A 227 3.92 -32.38 13.87
C ILE A 227 5.40 -32.04 13.81
N ARG A 228 6.07 -32.03 14.97
CA ARG A 228 7.52 -31.99 15.04
C ARG A 228 8.01 -33.26 14.38
N VAL A 229 8.47 -33.15 13.14
CA VAL A 229 9.28 -34.20 12.53
C VAL A 229 10.58 -34.21 13.32
N ASN A 230 10.66 -35.07 14.34
CA ASN A 230 11.89 -35.38 15.02
C ASN A 230 12.80 -36.07 13.99
N SER A 231 13.72 -35.31 13.39
CA SER A 231 14.86 -35.89 12.69
C SER A 231 15.84 -36.42 13.74
N ASN A 232 15.53 -37.57 14.33
CA ASN A 232 16.47 -38.40 15.06
C ASN A 232 16.11 -39.85 14.77
N GLY A 233 16.88 -40.48 13.89
CA GLY A 233 16.65 -41.88 13.50
C GLY A 233 17.52 -42.36 12.35
N SER A 234 18.81 -42.00 12.31
CA SER A 234 19.79 -42.79 11.55
C SER A 234 20.28 -43.93 12.45
N GLY A 235 19.43 -44.94 12.62
CA GLY A 235 19.86 -46.29 12.98
C GLY A 235 19.79 -47.12 11.69
N GLN A 236 20.95 -47.44 11.11
CA GLN A 236 21.04 -48.46 10.07
C GLN A 236 21.81 -49.66 10.64
N HIS A 237 21.14 -50.80 10.50
CA HIS A 237 21.71 -52.14 10.47
C HIS A 237 22.82 -52.26 9.43
#